data_AF-A0A5C2RMB0-F1
#
_entry.id   AF-A0A5C2RMB0-F1
#
_cell.length_a   1.000
_cell.length_b   1.000
_cell.length_c   1.000
_cell.angle_alpha   90.00
_cell.angle_beta   90.00
_cell.angle_gamma   90.00
#
_symmetry.space_group_name_H-M   'P 1'
#
loop_
_entity.id
_entity.type
_entity.pdbx_description
1 polymer ?
#
loop_
_entity_poly.entity_id
_entity_poly.type
_entity_poly.pdbx_seq_one_letter_code
_entity_poly.pdbx_strand_id
1 'polypeptide(L)'
;MHSLKIPNPEDDPDNETLEHAAATSGLSGTGALRYRLVLYEINNRRLHENEETLAAEIAVLEKDKTDLEARMHTAEDKLQAINTEMTCPVCWSSPITHLWPCGHGLCRECKVLNKEAQDVTHEEEDLNIWFNCYNEQYHCPVCRRCCNQEYPLGNLHLLKKVTEILTPDV
;
A
#
# COMPACT_ATOMS: atom_id res chain seq x y z
N MET A 1 -7.67 -18.09 30.03
CA MET A 1 -7.16 -19.45 30.29
C MET A 1 -8.25 -20.44 29.87
N HIS A 2 -8.21 -20.91 28.62
CA HIS A 2 -9.16 -21.93 28.15
C HIS A 2 -8.59 -23.31 28.49
N SER A 3 -9.24 -24.02 29.41
CA SER A 3 -8.91 -25.41 29.73
C SER A 3 -9.23 -26.29 28.54
N LEU A 4 -8.20 -26.86 27.92
CA LEU A 4 -8.32 -27.98 27.00
C LEU A 4 -8.97 -29.16 27.75
N LYS A 5 -10.25 -29.42 27.46
CA LYS A 5 -10.94 -30.63 27.90
C LYS A 5 -10.36 -31.78 27.08
N ILE A 6 -9.68 -32.71 27.74
CA ILE A 6 -9.24 -33.97 27.14
C ILE A 6 -10.53 -34.75 26.79
N PRO A 7 -10.75 -35.13 25.52
CA PRO A 7 -11.93 -35.92 25.14
C PRO A 7 -11.93 -37.26 25.89
N ASN A 8 -13.10 -37.66 26.39
CA ASN A 8 -13.28 -38.96 27.02
C ASN A 8 -13.25 -40.04 25.92
N PRO A 9 -12.37 -41.05 25.99
CA PRO A 9 -12.20 -42.05 24.92
C PRO A 9 -13.42 -42.96 24.70
N GLU A 10 -14.43 -42.91 25.57
CA GLU A 10 -15.70 -43.63 25.39
C GLU A 10 -16.69 -42.88 24.49
N ASP A 11 -16.47 -41.60 24.24
CA ASP A 11 -17.33 -40.76 23.38
C ASP A 11 -16.84 -40.71 21.92
N ASP A 12 -15.84 -41.51 21.57
CA ASP A 12 -15.32 -41.62 20.21
C ASP A 12 -16.20 -42.60 19.39
N PRO A 13 -16.95 -42.12 18.37
CA PRO A 13 -17.80 -42.98 17.53
C PRO A 13 -17.02 -44.07 16.78
N ASP A 14 -15.69 -43.95 16.69
CA ASP A 14 -14.84 -44.96 16.07
C ASP A 14 -14.60 -46.19 16.98
N ASN A 15 -14.92 -46.11 18.29
CA ASN A 15 -14.72 -47.19 19.25
C ASN A 15 -15.73 -48.35 19.05
N GLU A 16 -16.98 -48.06 18.69
CA GLU A 16 -17.98 -49.08 18.28
C GLU A 16 -17.55 -49.81 16.98
N THR A 17 -16.94 -49.06 16.06
CA THR A 17 -16.45 -49.58 14.78
C THR A 17 -15.24 -50.52 14.96
N LEU A 18 -14.43 -50.27 16.00
CA LEU A 18 -13.26 -51.08 16.33
C LEU A 18 -13.58 -52.40 17.02
N GLU A 19 -14.57 -52.43 17.91
CA GLU A 19 -15.05 -53.68 18.52
C GLU A 19 -15.65 -54.61 17.46
N HIS A 20 -16.37 -54.06 16.49
CA HIS A 20 -16.85 -54.79 15.32
C HIS A 20 -15.72 -55.30 14.42
N ALA A 21 -14.67 -54.51 14.19
CA ALA A 21 -13.49 -54.94 13.42
C ALA A 21 -12.70 -56.05 14.14
N ALA A 22 -12.54 -55.98 15.46
CA ALA A 22 -11.87 -57.02 16.26
C ALA A 22 -12.68 -58.33 16.31
N ALA A 23 -14.01 -58.23 16.42
CA ALA A 23 -14.92 -59.36 16.39
C ALA A 23 -14.95 -60.08 15.02
N THR A 24 -14.80 -59.34 13.92
CA THR A 24 -14.77 -59.91 12.55
C THR A 24 -13.41 -60.47 12.14
N SER A 25 -12.32 -60.08 12.80
CA SER A 25 -10.96 -60.53 12.49
C SER A 25 -10.42 -61.66 13.40
N GLY A 26 -11.22 -62.14 14.35
CA GLY A 26 -10.88 -63.30 15.20
C GLY A 26 -9.74 -63.03 16.20
N LEU A 27 -9.46 -61.77 16.50
CA LEU A 27 -8.39 -61.39 17.42
C LEU A 27 -8.80 -61.66 18.88
N SER A 28 -7.95 -62.38 19.61
CA SER A 28 -8.02 -62.50 21.09
C SER A 28 -8.14 -61.11 21.73
N GLY A 29 -8.75 -60.98 22.91
CA GLY A 29 -8.87 -59.71 23.63
C GLY A 29 -7.55 -58.96 23.81
N THR A 30 -6.42 -59.66 23.90
CA THR A 30 -5.07 -59.04 23.89
C THR A 30 -4.61 -58.58 22.52
N GLY A 31 -5.04 -59.24 21.44
CA GLY A 31 -4.80 -58.82 20.05
C GLY A 31 -5.58 -57.57 19.67
N ALA A 32 -6.84 -57.45 20.12
CA ALA A 32 -7.67 -56.26 19.91
C ALA A 32 -7.06 -55.01 20.59
N LEU A 33 -6.58 -55.15 21.84
CA LEU A 33 -5.90 -54.07 22.56
C LEU A 33 -4.60 -53.61 21.88
N ARG A 34 -3.80 -54.55 21.37
CA ARG A 34 -2.57 -54.22 20.62
C ARG A 34 -2.89 -53.48 19.32
N TYR A 35 -3.93 -53.90 18.60
CA TYR A 35 -4.37 -53.21 17.39
C TYR A 35 -4.83 -51.78 17.68
N ARG A 36 -5.59 -51.56 18.75
CA ARG A 36 -6.05 -50.22 19.16
C ARG A 36 -4.89 -49.30 19.54
N LEU A 37 -3.88 -49.81 20.26
CA LEU A 37 -2.67 -49.04 20.58
C LEU A 37 -1.90 -48.61 19.33
N VAL A 38 -1.75 -49.51 18.35
CA VAL A 38 -1.07 -49.20 17.08
C VAL A 38 -1.83 -48.13 16.29
N LEU A 39 -3.16 -48.20 16.22
CA LEU A 39 -3.96 -47.16 15.57
C LEU A 39 -3.84 -45.80 16.26
N TYR A 40 -3.83 -45.79 17.59
CA TYR A 40 -3.64 -44.57 18.37
C TYR A 40 -2.27 -43.92 18.10
N GLU A 41 -1.20 -44.71 18.05
CA GLU A 41 0.15 -44.23 17.71
C GLU A 41 0.25 -43.68 16.28
N ILE A 42 -0.38 -44.34 15.31
CA ILE A 42 -0.42 -43.88 13.91
C ILE A 42 -1.17 -42.55 13.81
N ASN A 43 -2.34 -42.44 14.46
CA ASN A 43 -3.15 -41.22 14.44
C ASN A 43 -2.43 -40.06 15.12
N ASN A 44 -1.78 -40.27 16.27
CA ASN A 44 -1.00 -39.23 16.93
C ASN A 44 0.17 -38.74 16.08
N ARG A 45 0.87 -39.65 15.40
CA ARG A 45 1.95 -39.27 14.48
C ARG A 45 1.43 -38.38 13.34
N ARG A 46 0.30 -38.77 12.73
CA ARG A 46 -0.35 -37.99 11.67
C ARG A 46 -0.81 -36.62 12.15
N LEU A 47 -1.36 -36.52 13.35
CA LEU A 47 -1.74 -35.24 13.94
C LEU A 47 -0.53 -34.33 14.10
N HIS A 48 0.58 -34.85 14.61
CA HIS A 48 1.82 -34.09 14.77
C HIS A 48 2.40 -33.61 13.42
N GLU A 49 2.45 -34.49 12.41
CA GLU A 49 2.89 -34.12 11.05
C GLU A 49 1.98 -33.04 10.42
N ASN A 50 0.67 -33.10 10.67
CA ASN A 50 -0.28 -32.09 10.22
C ASN A 50 -0.11 -30.76 10.97
N GLU A 51 0.17 -30.79 12.27
CA GLU A 51 0.45 -29.59 13.08
C GLU A 51 1.74 -28.90 12.61
N GLU A 52 2.80 -29.65 12.32
CA GLU A 52 4.06 -29.12 11.79
C GLU A 52 3.90 -28.49 10.41
N THR A 53 3.15 -29.14 9.51
CA THR A 53 2.86 -28.61 8.17
C THR A 53 2.00 -27.36 8.23
N LEU A 54 0.97 -27.34 9.08
CA LEU A 54 0.14 -26.15 9.29
C LEU A 54 0.94 -24.99 9.89
N ALA A 55 1.82 -25.27 10.86
CA ALA A 55 2.69 -24.25 11.45
C ALA A 55 3.64 -23.64 10.41
N ALA A 56 4.20 -24.46 9.52
CA ALA A 56 5.04 -23.98 8.42
C ALA A 56 4.26 -23.10 7.44
N GLU A 57 3.04 -23.49 7.08
CA GLU A 57 2.18 -22.72 6.18
C GLU A 57 1.76 -21.37 6.79
N ILE A 58 1.43 -21.35 8.09
CA ILE A 58 1.14 -20.11 8.83
C ILE A 58 2.36 -19.18 8.80
N ALA A 59 3.56 -19.69 9.06
CA ALA A 59 4.77 -18.87 9.07
C ALA A 59 5.06 -18.23 7.69
N VAL A 60 4.79 -18.96 6.59
CA VAL A 60 4.89 -18.41 5.23
C VAL A 60 3.86 -17.30 5.01
N LEU A 61 2.60 -17.54 5.38
CA LEU A 61 1.53 -16.55 5.22
C LEU A 61 1.78 -15.28 6.04
N GLU A 62 2.30 -15.41 7.26
CA GLU A 62 2.68 -14.27 8.10
C GLU A 62 3.81 -13.44 7.47
N LYS A 63 4.82 -14.13 6.92
CA LYS A 63 5.89 -13.45 6.17
C LYS A 63 5.34 -12.73 4.94
N ASP A 64 4.52 -13.39 4.13
CA ASP A 64 3.95 -12.78 2.92
C ASP A 64 3.04 -11.59 3.26
N LYS A 65 2.27 -11.67 4.36
CA LYS A 65 1.49 -10.56 4.87
C LYS A 65 2.38 -9.36 5.19
N THR A 66 3.46 -9.56 5.93
CA THR A 66 4.36 -8.46 6.31
C THR A 66 5.10 -7.84 5.12
N ASP A 67 5.50 -8.65 4.12
CA ASP A 67 6.06 -8.13 2.86
C ASP A 67 5.03 -7.28 2.10
N LEU A 68 3.80 -7.77 2.02
CA LEU A 68 2.72 -7.06 1.33
C LEU A 68 2.38 -5.73 2.02
N GLU A 69 2.32 -5.71 3.35
CA GLU A 69 2.11 -4.49 4.14
C GLU A 69 3.24 -3.46 3.90
N ALA A 70 4.50 -3.90 3.89
CA ALA A 70 5.65 -3.03 3.61
C ALA A 70 5.60 -2.44 2.19
N ARG A 71 5.21 -3.24 1.19
CA ARG A 71 5.05 -2.81 -0.20
C ARG A 71 3.88 -1.84 -0.37
N MET A 72 2.79 -2.06 0.35
CA MET A 72 1.63 -1.16 0.34
C MET A 72 2.01 0.20 0.92
N HIS A 73 2.70 0.23 2.06
CA HIS A 73 3.15 1.48 2.67
C HIS A 73 4.10 2.26 1.75
N THR A 74 5.04 1.56 1.12
CA THR A 74 5.93 2.17 0.11
C THR A 74 5.16 2.75 -1.07
N ALA A 75 4.07 2.11 -1.50
CA ALA A 75 3.23 2.61 -2.58
C ALA A 75 2.41 3.84 -2.15
N GLU A 76 1.90 3.86 -0.92
CA GLU A 76 1.22 5.02 -0.32
C GLU A 76 2.14 6.24 -0.26
N ASP A 77 3.38 6.06 0.20
CA ASP A 77 4.38 7.14 0.25
C ASP A 77 4.65 7.73 -1.14
N LYS A 78 4.81 6.87 -2.16
CA LYS A 78 4.99 7.31 -3.55
C LYS A 78 3.79 8.08 -4.08
N LEU A 79 2.57 7.61 -3.79
CA LEU A 79 1.34 8.31 -4.18
C LEU A 79 1.22 9.67 -3.49
N GLN A 80 1.58 9.75 -2.21
CA GLN A 80 1.57 11.01 -1.47
C GLN A 80 2.63 11.99 -1.98
N ALA A 81 3.81 11.51 -2.35
CA ALA A 81 4.85 12.32 -3.00
C ALA A 81 4.36 12.89 -4.34
N ILE A 82 3.75 12.06 -5.20
CA ILE A 82 3.15 12.50 -6.47
C ILE A 82 2.07 13.55 -6.19
N ASN A 83 1.18 13.29 -5.24
CA ASN A 83 0.09 14.21 -4.94
C ASN A 83 0.61 15.57 -4.46
N THR A 84 1.65 15.57 -3.63
CA THR A 84 2.28 16.81 -3.14
C THR A 84 2.92 17.60 -4.28
N GLU A 85 3.68 16.95 -5.15
CA GLU A 85 4.31 17.58 -6.33
C GLU A 85 3.30 18.12 -7.35
N MET A 86 2.10 17.54 -7.37
CA MET A 86 1.02 17.87 -8.29
C MET A 86 0.02 18.87 -7.72
N THR A 87 0.12 19.21 -6.44
CA THR A 87 -0.79 20.14 -5.77
C THR A 87 -0.32 21.58 -5.95
N CYS A 88 -1.26 22.48 -6.22
CA CYS A 88 -0.96 23.90 -6.36
C CYS A 88 -0.36 24.47 -5.06
N PRO A 89 0.83 25.09 -5.11
CA PRO A 89 1.53 25.59 -3.92
C PRO A 89 0.89 26.85 -3.31
N VAL A 90 -0.12 27.42 -3.97
CA VAL A 90 -0.83 28.61 -3.49
C VAL A 90 -2.05 28.22 -2.67
N CYS A 91 -2.93 27.37 -3.21
CA CYS A 91 -4.16 26.97 -2.53
C CYS A 91 -4.08 25.63 -1.80
N TRP A 92 -3.04 24.82 -2.04
CA TRP A 92 -2.82 23.51 -1.43
C TRP A 92 -3.98 22.51 -1.60
N SER A 93 -4.86 22.74 -2.58
CA SER A 93 -6.09 21.97 -2.75
C SER A 93 -6.29 21.45 -4.17
N SER A 94 -5.99 22.29 -5.16
CA SER A 94 -6.26 21.99 -6.57
C SER A 94 -5.01 21.49 -7.27
N PRO A 95 -5.14 20.58 -8.26
CA PRO A 95 -4.00 20.13 -9.04
C PRO A 95 -3.42 21.27 -9.88
N ILE A 96 -2.12 21.20 -10.12
CA ILE A 96 -1.41 22.09 -11.04
C ILE A 96 -1.90 21.82 -12.46
N THR A 97 -2.22 22.88 -13.20
CA THR A 97 -2.75 22.82 -14.58
C THR A 97 -1.93 23.65 -15.58
N HIS A 98 -1.06 24.51 -15.08
CA HIS A 98 -0.20 25.37 -15.88
C HIS A 98 1.21 25.36 -15.31
N LEU A 99 2.22 25.30 -16.18
CA LEU A 99 3.62 25.46 -15.80
C LEU A 99 4.20 26.72 -16.42
N TRP A 100 5.02 27.40 -15.62
CA TRP A 100 5.87 28.46 -16.10
C TRP A 100 7.26 27.95 -16.46
N PRO A 101 8.05 28.74 -17.23
CA PRO A 101 9.39 28.36 -17.67
C PRO A 101 10.36 28.17 -16.48
N CYS A 102 10.04 28.75 -15.33
CA CYS A 102 10.78 28.55 -14.09
C CYS A 102 10.54 27.19 -13.43
N GLY A 103 9.70 26.33 -13.99
CA GLY A 103 9.40 24.98 -13.50
C GLY A 103 8.30 24.90 -12.43
N HIS A 104 7.80 26.04 -11.96
CA HIS A 104 6.68 26.08 -11.02
C HIS A 104 5.34 26.11 -11.75
N GLY A 105 4.31 25.56 -11.12
CA GLY A 105 2.97 25.58 -11.67
C GLY A 105 1.90 25.94 -10.67
N LEU A 106 0.75 26.36 -11.20
CA LEU A 106 -0.43 26.73 -10.44
C LEU A 106 -1.67 25.99 -10.95
N CYS A 107 -2.68 25.91 -10.11
CA CYS A 107 -4.03 25.61 -10.58
C CYS A 107 -4.59 26.78 -11.39
N ARG A 108 -5.67 26.53 -12.13
CA ARG A 108 -6.28 27.52 -13.03
C ARG A 108 -6.74 28.78 -12.28
N GLU A 109 -7.31 28.63 -11.10
CA GLU A 109 -7.84 29.74 -10.30
C GLU A 109 -6.71 30.62 -9.73
N CYS A 110 -5.72 30.01 -9.06
CA CYS A 110 -4.59 30.75 -8.52
C CYS A 110 -3.77 31.45 -9.61
N LYS A 111 -3.72 30.89 -10.82
CA LYS A 111 -3.13 31.57 -11.98
C LYS A 111 -3.86 32.87 -12.30
N VAL A 112 -5.19 32.83 -12.42
CA VAL A 112 -6.00 34.01 -12.74
C VAL A 112 -5.83 35.08 -11.67
N LEU A 113 -5.94 34.70 -10.39
CA LEU A 113 -5.74 35.62 -9.27
C LEU A 113 -4.34 36.25 -9.25
N ASN A 114 -3.31 35.46 -9.55
CA ASN A 114 -1.93 35.97 -9.59
C ASN A 114 -1.73 36.98 -10.74
N LYS A 115 -2.38 36.75 -11.88
CA LYS A 115 -2.37 37.69 -13.01
C LYS A 115 -3.10 38.99 -12.64
N GLU A 116 -4.31 38.89 -12.11
CA GLU A 116 -5.11 40.04 -11.68
C GLU A 116 -4.37 40.89 -10.63
N ALA A 117 -3.73 40.27 -9.65
CA ALA A 117 -2.95 40.98 -8.63
C ALA A 117 -1.78 41.77 -9.22
N GLN A 118 -1.11 41.23 -10.25
CA GLN A 118 0.03 41.88 -10.88
C GLN A 118 -0.41 43.00 -11.85
N ASP A 119 -1.50 42.78 -12.57
CA ASP A 119 -2.09 43.80 -13.44
C ASP A 119 -2.50 45.05 -12.62
N VAL A 120 -3.06 44.88 -11.41
CA VAL A 120 -3.37 46.00 -10.48
C VAL A 120 -2.10 46.73 -10.02
N THR A 121 -1.05 46.00 -9.63
CA THR A 121 0.20 46.65 -9.17
C THR A 121 0.91 47.42 -10.28
N HIS A 122 0.76 47.00 -11.54
CA HIS A 122 1.32 47.70 -12.69
C HIS A 122 0.61 49.02 -13.01
N GLU A 123 -0.66 49.20 -12.61
CA GLU A 123 -1.39 50.46 -12.79
C GLU A 123 -1.08 51.50 -11.69
N GLU A 124 -0.66 51.07 -10.48
CA GLU A 124 -0.35 51.98 -9.36
C GLU A 124 1.12 52.41 -9.29
N GLU A 125 2.07 51.63 -9.80
CA GLU A 125 3.52 51.87 -9.67
C GLU A 125 4.19 52.23 -11.00
N ASP A 126 3.93 53.45 -11.50
CA ASP A 126 4.71 54.11 -12.56
C ASP A 126 6.09 54.63 -12.05
N LEU A 127 6.59 54.12 -10.92
CA LEU A 127 7.80 54.63 -10.26
C LEU A 127 8.74 53.50 -9.78
N ASN A 128 9.58 53.09 -10.72
CA ASN A 128 11.04 52.95 -10.52
C ASN A 128 11.65 51.69 -9.85
N ILE A 129 10.94 50.58 -9.63
CA ILE A 129 11.59 49.34 -9.13
C ILE A 129 11.45 48.13 -10.08
N TRP A 130 10.51 48.14 -11.03
CA TRP A 130 10.13 46.94 -11.83
C TRP A 130 10.44 47.04 -13.35
N PHE A 131 11.43 47.85 -13.72
CA PHE A 131 11.63 48.33 -15.10
C PHE A 131 12.06 47.31 -16.19
N ASN A 132 12.11 46.00 -15.92
CA ASN A 132 12.64 45.03 -16.90
C ASN A 132 11.62 44.03 -17.47
N CYS A 133 10.36 44.05 -17.04
CA CYS A 133 9.36 43.06 -17.49
C CYS A 133 8.35 43.69 -18.47
N TYR A 134 8.87 44.18 -19.61
CA TYR A 134 8.08 44.70 -20.73
C TYR A 134 7.47 43.54 -21.54
N ASN A 135 6.14 43.59 -21.71
CA ASN A 135 5.26 42.69 -22.50
C ASN A 135 4.91 41.34 -21.82
N GLU A 136 3.67 41.22 -21.33
CA GLU A 136 3.02 39.96 -20.90
C GLU A 136 3.80 39.09 -19.90
N GLN A 137 4.70 39.70 -19.12
CA GLN A 137 5.59 39.03 -18.19
C GLN A 137 4.99 38.96 -16.79
N TYR A 138 4.56 37.77 -16.37
CA TYR A 138 4.07 37.53 -15.02
C TYR A 138 5.19 37.04 -14.10
N HIS A 139 5.24 37.55 -12.87
CA HIS A 139 6.06 37.01 -11.82
C HIS A 139 5.47 35.70 -11.29
N CYS A 140 6.32 34.69 -11.18
CA CYS A 140 5.98 33.47 -10.46
C CYS A 140 5.85 33.79 -8.94
N PRO A 141 4.73 33.50 -8.25
CA PRO A 141 4.58 33.74 -6.83
C PRO A 141 5.48 32.85 -5.96
N VAL A 142 6.03 31.77 -6.53
CA VAL A 142 6.94 30.86 -5.81
C VAL A 142 8.38 31.37 -5.84
N CYS A 143 8.93 31.67 -7.04
CA CYS A 143 10.34 32.04 -7.20
C CYS A 143 10.60 33.50 -7.60
N ARG A 144 9.53 34.29 -7.81
CA ARG A 144 9.53 35.70 -8.21
C ARG A 144 10.21 36.04 -9.54
N ARG A 145 10.66 35.05 -10.32
CA ARG A 145 11.21 35.25 -11.66
C ARG A 145 10.11 35.70 -12.64
N CYS A 146 10.43 36.66 -13.50
CA CYS A 146 9.58 37.01 -14.64
C CYS A 146 9.51 35.83 -15.61
N CYS A 147 8.29 35.44 -15.96
CA CYS A 147 7.99 34.33 -16.85
C CYS A 147 7.24 34.90 -18.06
N ASN A 148 7.88 34.83 -19.23
CA ASN A 148 7.43 35.43 -20.49
C ASN A 148 6.72 34.44 -21.43
N GLN A 149 6.37 33.24 -20.94
CA GLN A 149 5.70 32.23 -21.75
C GLN A 149 4.98 31.22 -20.86
N GLU A 150 3.73 30.90 -21.20
CA GLU A 150 2.97 29.86 -20.51
C GLU A 150 2.98 28.58 -21.33
N TYR A 151 3.23 27.45 -20.67
CA TYR A 151 3.03 26.15 -21.28
C TYR A 151 1.78 25.55 -20.63
N PRO A 152 0.68 25.31 -21.38
CA PRO A 152 -0.35 24.42 -20.87
C PRO A 152 0.33 23.11 -20.54
N LEU A 153 0.00 22.52 -19.39
CA LEU A 153 0.56 21.24 -19.01
C LEU A 153 0.18 20.19 -20.06
N GLY A 154 1.07 19.97 -21.02
CA GLY A 154 1.03 18.78 -21.85
C GLY A 154 1.35 17.58 -20.98
N ASN A 155 0.66 16.46 -21.22
CA ASN A 155 0.79 15.22 -20.46
C ASN A 155 2.27 14.78 -20.23
N LEU A 156 3.21 15.19 -21.10
CA LEU A 156 4.63 14.83 -21.05
C LEU A 156 5.39 15.26 -19.78
N HIS A 157 5.16 16.48 -19.26
CA HIS A 157 5.93 16.95 -18.10
C HIS A 157 5.49 16.23 -16.81
N LEU A 158 4.19 15.97 -16.70
CA LEU A 158 3.62 15.20 -15.60
C LEU A 158 4.14 13.77 -15.62
N LEU A 159 4.20 13.16 -16.80
CA LEU A 159 4.75 11.82 -16.98
C LEU A 159 6.22 11.75 -16.55
N LYS A 160 7.04 12.77 -16.81
CA LYS A 160 8.45 12.78 -16.38
C LYS A 160 8.59 12.78 -14.85
N LYS A 161 7.89 13.69 -14.15
CA LYS A 161 7.93 13.75 -12.67
C LYS A 161 7.37 12.48 -12.03
N VAL A 162 6.26 11.96 -12.56
CA VAL A 162 5.70 10.68 -12.10
C VAL A 162 6.69 9.55 -12.32
N THR A 163 7.39 9.53 -13.45
CA THR A 163 8.41 8.51 -13.73
C THR A 163 9.57 8.59 -12.73
N GLU A 164 10.07 9.79 -12.41
CA GLU A 164 11.14 10.00 -11.41
C GLU A 164 10.75 9.51 -10.00
N ILE A 165 9.49 9.67 -9.59
CA ILE A 165 9.00 9.20 -8.28
C ILE A 165 8.76 7.68 -8.27
N LEU A 166 8.32 7.13 -9.42
CA LEU A 166 8.02 5.71 -9.53
C LEU A 166 9.27 4.85 -9.74
N THR A 167 10.35 5.40 -10.32
CA THR A 167 11.62 4.67 -10.48
C THR A 167 12.19 4.24 -9.13
N PRO A 168 12.45 2.94 -8.91
CA PRO A 168 13.16 2.49 -7.72
C PRO A 168 14.61 2.99 -7.78
N ASP A 169 15.14 3.43 -6.63
CA ASP A 169 16.58 3.67 -6.48
C ASP A 169 17.33 2.36 -6.81
N VAL A 170 18.17 2.39 -7.85
CA VAL A 170 19.00 1.26 -8.29
C VAL A 170 20.26 1.17 -7.43
#